data_AF-A0A925Y1U2-F1
#
_entry.id   AF-A0A925Y1U2-F1
#
_cell.length_a   1.000
_cell.length_b   1.000
_cell.length_c   1.000
_cell.angle_alpha   90.00
_cell.angle_beta   90.00
_cell.angle_gamma   90.00
#
_symmetry.space_group_name_H-M   'P 1'
#
loop_
_entity.id
_entity.type
_entity.pdbx_description
1 polymer ?
#
loop_
_entity_poly.entity_id
_entity_poly.type
_entity_poly.pdbx_seq_one_letter_code
_entity_poly.pdbx_strand_id
1 'polypeptide(L)'
;MNALYEVSVTHCRVKPKRHAFTYQVFMLAFDLDDLTSIARRIPCLSHNGFNLFSINDCDHVNLGESGGIRPNLMRWLSNQGISVPGDVRIQLVTFPRVLGYGFNPVSFFYIRTADGKPLITVAEVVNTFREMKLYPLDGIGKDGLWHRRVAKNFYVSPFSDPGMDFDFHIGLPEDSWRVNIDVYDPSGRVMLTAMHGEQRTLTSARLFWYAFKYPALSLKIIGLIHWHALLLWLKKVPYFRKNQRLEAQLDVMRPHTSLKERKP
;
A
#
# COMPACT_ATOMS: atom_id res chain seq x y z
N MET A 1 -0.26 0.22 18.93
CA MET A 1 0.05 -1.21 19.18
C MET A 1 0.95 -1.68 18.06
N ASN A 2 2.18 -2.10 18.36
CA ASN A 2 3.22 -2.37 17.36
C ASN A 2 3.34 -3.87 17.11
N ALA A 3 3.25 -4.28 15.85
CA ALA A 3 3.09 -5.67 15.47
C ALA A 3 3.71 -6.01 14.11
N LEU A 4 3.75 -7.30 13.83
CA LEU A 4 4.03 -7.91 12.54
C LEU A 4 2.74 -8.55 12.04
N TYR A 5 2.50 -8.50 10.73
CA TYR A 5 1.45 -9.28 10.08
C TYR A 5 2.07 -10.29 9.14
N GLU A 6 1.72 -11.56 9.27
CA GLU A 6 1.96 -12.56 8.23
C GLU A 6 0.79 -12.53 7.26
N VAL A 7 1.04 -12.11 6.03
CA VAL A 7 -0.01 -11.75 5.09
C VAL A 7 -0.03 -12.73 3.92
N SER A 8 -1.19 -13.33 3.68
CA SER A 8 -1.52 -14.03 2.46
C SER A 8 -2.14 -13.05 1.47
N VAL A 9 -1.46 -12.79 0.35
CA VAL A 9 -1.94 -11.90 -0.72
C VAL A 9 -2.45 -12.76 -1.87
N THR A 10 -3.71 -12.59 -2.21
CA THR A 10 -4.36 -13.27 -3.33
C THR A 10 -4.75 -12.27 -4.40
N HIS A 11 -4.36 -12.55 -5.63
CA HIS A 11 -4.86 -11.85 -6.81
C HIS A 11 -5.65 -12.84 -7.65
N CYS A 12 -6.87 -12.46 -8.04
CA CYS A 12 -7.71 -13.24 -8.94
C CYS A 12 -8.29 -12.32 -10.00
N ARG A 13 -7.69 -12.33 -11.19
CA ARG A 13 -8.28 -11.74 -12.38
C ARG A 13 -9.39 -12.66 -12.88
N VAL A 14 -10.59 -12.11 -13.05
CA VAL A 14 -11.75 -12.82 -13.61
C VAL A 14 -11.96 -12.49 -15.09
N LYS A 15 -11.61 -11.28 -15.53
CA LYS A 15 -11.76 -10.80 -16.92
C LYS A 15 -10.49 -10.17 -17.48
N PRO A 16 -10.29 -10.20 -18.81
CA PRO A 16 -11.03 -10.99 -19.80
C PRO A 16 -10.63 -12.48 -19.78
N LYS A 17 -9.51 -12.83 -19.13
CA LYS A 17 -9.05 -14.20 -18.97
C LYS A 17 -8.72 -14.48 -17.51
N ARG A 18 -9.17 -15.62 -17.01
CA ARG A 18 -8.94 -16.02 -15.63
C ARG A 18 -7.45 -16.23 -15.36
N HIS A 19 -6.95 -15.61 -14.30
CA HIS A 19 -5.60 -15.80 -13.81
C HIS A 19 -5.58 -15.48 -12.32
N ALA A 20 -5.16 -16.44 -11.50
CA ALA A 20 -5.13 -16.27 -10.06
C ALA A 20 -3.82 -16.81 -9.49
N PHE A 21 -3.36 -16.19 -8.42
CA PHE A 21 -2.19 -16.61 -7.67
C PHE A 21 -2.26 -16.06 -6.25
N THR A 22 -1.62 -16.77 -5.33
CA THR A 22 -1.53 -16.40 -3.93
C THR A 22 -0.08 -16.52 -3.48
N TYR A 23 0.39 -15.57 -2.68
CA TYR A 23 1.73 -15.60 -2.14
C TYR A 23 1.76 -15.03 -0.72
N GLN A 24 2.75 -15.49 0.04
CA GLN A 24 2.98 -15.11 1.43
C GLN A 24 4.03 -14.01 1.52
N VAL A 25 3.74 -12.99 2.33
CA VAL A 25 4.63 -11.88 2.70
C VAL A 25 4.46 -11.56 4.18
N PHE A 26 5.22 -10.58 4.68
CA PHE A 26 4.93 -9.97 5.97
C PHE A 26 4.92 -8.44 5.84
N MET A 27 4.18 -7.78 6.73
CA MET A 27 4.11 -6.33 6.85
C MET A 27 4.38 -5.93 8.31
N LEU A 28 4.94 -4.74 8.51
CA LEU A 28 5.08 -4.11 9.82
C LEU A 28 3.86 -3.23 10.09
N ALA A 29 3.40 -3.22 11.33
CA ALA A 29 2.37 -2.31 11.81
C ALA A 29 2.88 -1.54 13.03
N PHE A 30 2.92 -0.22 12.96
CA PHE A 30 3.42 0.61 14.06
C PHE A 30 2.66 1.93 14.15
N ASP A 31 2.59 2.47 15.36
CA ASP A 31 2.23 3.86 15.55
C ASP A 31 3.37 4.75 15.03
N LEU A 32 3.07 5.76 14.23
CA LEU A 32 4.08 6.68 13.70
C LEU A 32 4.84 7.39 14.82
N ASP A 33 4.17 7.70 15.93
CA ASP A 33 4.80 8.37 17.08
C ASP A 33 5.77 7.43 17.83
N ASP A 34 5.58 6.12 17.73
CA ASP A 34 6.43 5.11 18.36
C ASP A 34 7.66 4.72 17.52
N LEU A 35 7.65 4.97 16.20
CA LEU A 35 8.60 4.39 15.24
C LEU A 35 10.08 4.58 15.63
N THR A 36 10.45 5.80 16.05
CA THR A 36 11.83 6.09 16.49
C THR A 36 12.22 5.28 17.72
N SER A 37 11.29 5.12 18.66
CA SER A 37 11.53 4.37 19.90
C SER A 37 11.67 2.86 19.63
N ILE A 38 10.88 2.33 18.69
CA ILE A 38 10.93 0.92 18.27
C ILE A 38 12.27 0.63 17.60
N ALA A 39 12.70 1.49 16.66
CA ALA A 39 13.96 1.33 15.94
C ALA A 39 15.18 1.33 16.90
N ARG A 40 15.12 2.06 18.02
CA ARG A 40 16.18 2.00 19.05
C ARG A 40 16.18 0.70 19.84
N ARG A 41 15.03 0.04 20.02
CA ARG A 41 14.87 -1.18 20.82
C ARG A 41 15.11 -2.47 20.02
N ILE A 42 14.92 -2.42 18.70
CA ILE A 42 15.03 -3.59 17.81
C ILE A 42 16.29 -3.44 16.95
N PRO A 43 17.39 -4.16 17.25
CA PRO A 43 18.68 -3.94 16.59
C PRO A 43 18.67 -4.15 15.07
N CYS A 44 17.77 -4.99 14.55
CA CYS A 44 17.64 -5.28 13.12
C CYS A 44 16.63 -4.39 12.37
N LEU A 45 16.11 -3.34 13.02
CA LEU A 45 15.18 -2.37 12.44
C LEU A 45 15.75 -0.95 12.58
N SER A 46 15.76 -0.18 11.51
CA SER A 46 16.11 1.25 11.52
C SER A 46 14.95 2.12 11.02
N HIS A 47 14.95 3.38 11.45
CA HIS A 47 14.15 4.46 10.87
C HIS A 47 15.09 5.43 10.15
N ASN A 48 14.84 5.70 8.87
CA ASN A 48 15.65 6.57 8.02
C ASN A 48 17.15 6.22 7.96
N GLY A 49 17.48 4.93 7.99
CA GLY A 49 18.88 4.46 7.97
C GLY A 49 19.00 3.04 7.42
N PHE A 50 20.22 2.63 7.07
CA PHE A 50 20.48 1.26 6.60
C PHE A 50 20.45 0.25 7.76
N ASN A 51 19.76 -0.88 7.58
CA ASN A 51 19.75 -2.03 8.47
C ASN A 51 19.20 -3.26 7.72
N LEU A 52 19.09 -4.41 8.39
CA LEU A 52 18.42 -5.61 7.85
C LEU A 52 17.00 -5.28 7.40
N PHE A 53 16.24 -4.59 8.26
CA PHE A 53 14.97 -3.97 7.90
C PHE A 53 15.00 -2.47 8.16
N SER A 54 14.41 -1.68 7.27
CA SER A 54 14.27 -0.25 7.53
C SER A 54 12.92 0.30 7.07
N ILE A 55 12.44 1.31 7.81
CA ILE A 55 11.36 2.20 7.39
C ILE A 55 11.99 3.53 7.05
N ASN A 56 11.75 4.02 5.85
CA ASN A 56 12.25 5.32 5.42
C ASN A 56 11.08 6.23 5.05
N ASP A 57 11.07 7.44 5.59
CA ASP A 57 10.01 8.42 5.33
C ASP A 57 9.94 8.77 3.84
N CYS A 58 11.08 8.70 3.13
CA CYS A 58 11.14 8.96 1.70
C CYS A 58 10.38 7.93 0.85
N ASP A 59 10.01 6.78 1.39
CA ASP A 59 9.16 5.79 0.68
C ASP A 59 7.68 6.11 0.73
N HIS A 60 7.27 7.02 1.61
CA HIS A 60 5.88 7.37 1.88
C HIS A 60 5.54 8.77 1.39
N VAL A 61 4.29 9.18 1.57
CA VAL A 61 3.82 10.54 1.26
C VAL A 61 4.80 11.61 1.76
N ASN A 62 5.24 12.47 0.85
CA ASN A 62 6.21 13.52 1.11
C ASN A 62 5.88 14.74 0.23
N LEU A 63 5.38 15.79 0.87
CA LEU A 63 5.04 17.09 0.32
C LEU A 63 6.08 18.18 0.70
N GLY A 64 7.21 17.79 1.27
CA GLY A 64 8.27 18.70 1.71
C GLY A 64 8.15 19.18 3.16
N GLU A 65 7.18 18.68 3.94
CA GLU A 65 7.10 19.02 5.37
C GLU A 65 8.26 18.41 6.15
N SER A 66 8.80 19.17 7.09
CA SER A 66 9.70 18.65 8.11
C SER A 66 8.93 17.74 9.07
N GLY A 67 9.61 16.72 9.61
CA GLY A 67 9.01 15.78 10.58
C GLY A 67 8.47 14.46 9.98
N GLY A 68 8.78 14.16 8.72
CA GLY A 68 8.56 12.83 8.14
C GLY A 68 7.12 12.56 7.73
N ILE A 69 6.65 11.33 7.92
CA ILE A 69 5.40 10.84 7.31
C ILE A 69 4.15 11.56 7.86
N ARG A 70 4.04 11.72 9.19
CA ARG A 70 2.87 12.28 9.87
C ARG A 70 2.49 13.68 9.33
N PRO A 71 3.36 14.70 9.36
CA PRO A 71 2.99 16.04 8.89
C PRO A 71 2.67 16.07 7.39
N ASN A 72 3.40 15.30 6.58
CA ASN A 72 3.13 15.21 5.14
C ASN A 72 1.77 14.57 4.83
N LEU A 73 1.39 13.52 5.56
CA LEU A 73 0.07 12.90 5.44
C LEU A 73 -1.05 13.84 5.88
N MET A 74 -0.89 14.52 7.02
CA MET A 74 -1.88 15.48 7.54
C MET A 74 -2.06 16.67 6.59
N ARG A 75 -0.96 17.21 6.04
CA ARG A 75 -1.01 18.25 5.01
C ARG A 75 -1.71 17.77 3.74
N TRP A 76 -1.42 16.54 3.31
CA TRP A 76 -2.09 15.95 2.15
C TRP A 76 -3.61 15.83 2.37
N LEU A 77 -4.05 15.31 3.52
CA LEU A 77 -5.46 15.21 3.87
C LEU A 77 -6.15 16.59 3.92
N SER A 78 -5.51 17.58 4.52
CA SER A 78 -6.01 18.96 4.52
C SER A 78 -6.18 19.52 3.12
N ASN A 79 -5.23 19.26 2.20
CA ASN A 79 -5.33 19.69 0.80
C ASN A 79 -6.48 18.98 0.05
N GLN A 80 -6.92 17.81 0.51
CA GLN A 80 -8.11 17.11 0.01
C GLN A 80 -9.42 17.61 0.66
N GLY A 81 -9.36 18.62 1.53
CA GLY A 81 -10.52 19.13 2.27
C GLY A 81 -10.97 18.22 3.41
N ILE A 82 -10.15 17.25 3.83
CA ILE A 82 -10.45 16.32 4.91
C ILE A 82 -9.91 16.89 6.22
N SER A 83 -10.83 17.26 7.12
CA SER A 83 -10.47 17.75 8.45
C SER A 83 -10.25 16.58 9.41
N VAL A 84 -9.05 16.49 9.98
CA VAL A 84 -8.68 15.52 10.99
C VAL A 84 -8.23 16.28 12.25
N PRO A 85 -8.73 15.92 13.45
CA PRO A 85 -8.28 16.53 14.70
C PRO A 85 -6.75 16.43 14.88
N GLY A 86 -6.15 17.36 15.63
CA GLY A 86 -4.71 17.37 15.86
C GLY A 86 -4.21 16.23 16.76
N ASP A 87 -5.07 15.79 17.69
CA ASP A 87 -4.85 14.77 18.72
C ASP A 87 -5.23 13.36 18.25
N VAL A 88 -4.70 12.97 17.09
CA VAL A 88 -4.91 11.65 16.50
C VAL A 88 -3.67 10.79 16.57
N ARG A 89 -3.90 9.47 16.65
CA ARG A 89 -2.90 8.43 16.45
C ARG A 89 -2.96 7.93 15.02
N ILE A 90 -1.79 7.69 14.43
CA ILE A 90 -1.67 7.21 13.07
C ILE A 90 -0.89 5.91 13.09
N GLN A 91 -1.59 4.80 12.83
CA GLN A 91 -0.95 3.50 12.68
C GLN A 91 -0.68 3.24 11.20
N LEU A 92 0.56 2.91 10.87
CA LEU A 92 0.98 2.56 9.51
C LEU A 92 1.19 1.04 9.42
N VAL A 93 0.52 0.40 8.45
CA VAL A 93 0.77 -0.98 8.03
C VAL A 93 1.48 -0.95 6.68
N THR A 94 2.73 -1.41 6.64
CA THR A 94 3.62 -1.19 5.48
C THR A 94 4.66 -2.30 5.30
N PHE A 95 5.24 -2.39 4.11
CA PHE A 95 6.41 -3.24 3.84
C PHE A 95 7.71 -2.52 4.26
N PRO A 96 8.61 -3.18 5.02
CA PRO A 96 9.95 -2.64 5.23
C PRO A 96 10.81 -2.74 3.97
N ARG A 97 11.85 -1.91 3.89
CA ARG A 97 13.02 -2.22 3.07
C ARG A 97 13.77 -3.39 3.69
N VAL A 98 14.42 -4.20 2.87
CA VAL A 98 15.33 -5.28 3.28
C VAL A 98 16.71 -4.96 2.75
N LEU A 99 17.70 -4.84 3.66
CA LEU A 99 19.09 -4.49 3.31
C LEU A 99 19.18 -3.25 2.39
N GLY A 100 18.40 -2.22 2.71
CA GLY A 100 18.36 -0.95 1.96
C GLY A 100 17.55 -0.97 0.65
N TYR A 101 17.13 -2.14 0.16
CA TYR A 101 16.28 -2.28 -1.01
C TYR A 101 14.81 -2.42 -0.62
N GLY A 102 13.93 -1.66 -1.26
CA GLY A 102 12.50 -1.71 -0.97
C GLY A 102 11.65 -1.48 -2.21
N PHE A 103 10.59 -2.27 -2.31
CA PHE A 103 9.43 -1.96 -3.14
C PHE A 103 8.19 -2.24 -2.31
N ASN A 104 7.46 -1.17 -2.01
CA ASN A 104 6.27 -1.18 -1.18
C ASN A 104 5.06 -0.87 -2.07
N PRO A 105 4.32 -1.88 -2.58
CA PRO A 105 3.23 -1.65 -3.52
C PRO A 105 2.01 -0.99 -2.89
N VAL A 106 1.83 -1.16 -1.57
CA VAL A 106 0.70 -0.60 -0.85
C VAL A 106 1.00 -0.47 0.65
N SER A 107 0.68 0.70 1.20
CA SER A 107 0.65 0.98 2.63
C SER A 107 -0.75 1.38 3.07
N PHE A 108 -1.07 1.16 4.35
CA PHE A 108 -2.34 1.58 4.93
C PHE A 108 -2.10 2.42 6.18
N PHE A 109 -2.62 3.64 6.16
CA PHE A 109 -2.65 4.52 7.32
C PHE A 109 -4.01 4.43 8.00
N TYR A 110 -4.03 4.07 9.27
CA TYR A 110 -5.25 4.06 10.09
C TYR A 110 -5.17 5.20 11.08
N ILE A 111 -6.05 6.19 10.89
CA ILE A 111 -6.12 7.37 11.75
C ILE A 111 -7.27 7.18 12.72
N ARG A 112 -6.95 7.30 14.01
CA ARG A 112 -7.89 7.15 15.11
C ARG A 112 -7.77 8.33 16.06
N THR A 113 -8.85 8.66 16.75
CA THR A 113 -8.82 9.61 17.87
C THR A 113 -7.94 9.09 19.01
N ALA A 114 -7.60 9.96 19.97
CA ALA A 114 -6.85 9.58 21.16
C ALA A 114 -7.53 8.46 21.99
N ASP A 115 -8.86 8.41 22.03
CA ASP A 115 -9.66 7.36 22.67
C ASP A 115 -9.79 6.08 21.82
N GLY A 116 -9.18 6.03 20.63
CA GLY A 116 -9.09 4.84 19.80
C GLY A 116 -10.23 4.67 18.79
N LYS A 117 -11.17 5.64 18.70
CA LYS A 117 -12.24 5.62 17.72
C LYS A 117 -11.67 5.78 16.31
N PRO A 118 -11.96 4.87 15.38
CA PRO A 118 -11.51 4.99 14.00
C PRO A 118 -12.17 6.17 13.28
N LEU A 119 -11.36 6.96 12.57
CA LEU A 119 -11.81 8.15 11.83
C LEU A 119 -11.74 7.91 10.33
N ILE A 120 -10.54 7.64 9.83
CA ILE A 120 -10.25 7.56 8.40
C ILE A 120 -9.12 6.56 8.18
N THR A 121 -9.18 5.81 7.08
CA THR A 121 -8.04 5.04 6.57
C THR A 121 -7.56 5.62 5.24
N VAL A 122 -6.28 5.53 4.95
CA VAL A 122 -5.70 5.96 3.66
C VAL A 122 -4.89 4.81 3.08
N ALA A 123 -5.27 4.35 1.89
CA ALA A 123 -4.48 3.43 1.11
C ALA A 123 -3.48 4.22 0.25
N GLU A 124 -2.19 4.04 0.49
CA GLU A 124 -1.11 4.58 -0.34
C GLU A 124 -0.66 3.50 -1.31
N VAL A 125 -0.91 3.69 -2.60
CA VAL A 125 -0.58 2.72 -3.65
C VAL A 125 0.61 3.21 -4.46
N VAL A 126 1.60 2.35 -4.65
CA VAL A 126 2.82 2.66 -5.40
C VAL A 126 2.98 1.66 -6.54
N ASN A 127 3.30 2.15 -7.73
CA ASN A 127 3.51 1.28 -8.90
C ASN A 127 5.00 1.00 -9.16
N THR A 128 5.29 0.14 -10.14
CA THR A 128 6.67 -0.23 -10.51
C THR A 128 7.50 0.92 -11.10
N PHE A 129 6.89 2.07 -11.43
CA PHE A 129 7.57 3.31 -11.82
C PHE A 129 7.93 4.20 -10.61
N ARG A 130 7.62 3.75 -9.38
CA ARG A 130 7.75 4.50 -8.13
C ARG A 130 6.87 5.75 -8.05
N GLU A 131 5.85 5.81 -8.89
CA GLU A 131 4.77 6.77 -8.74
C GLU A 131 3.88 6.35 -7.60
N MET A 132 3.19 7.29 -6.98
CA MET A 132 2.38 7.07 -5.79
C MET A 132 1.03 7.77 -5.92
N LYS A 133 -0.01 7.15 -5.39
CA LYS A 133 -1.32 7.78 -5.23
C LYS A 133 -1.98 7.33 -3.93
N LEU A 134 -2.60 8.28 -3.24
CA LEU A 134 -3.30 8.04 -1.98
C LEU A 134 -4.81 8.04 -2.21
N TYR A 135 -5.50 7.11 -1.55
CA TYR A 135 -6.95 6.97 -1.56
C TYR A 135 -7.44 7.06 -0.12
N PRO A 136 -8.10 8.16 0.30
CA PRO A 136 -8.69 8.25 1.61
C PRO A 136 -9.99 7.47 1.67
N LEU A 137 -10.38 6.94 2.82
CA LEU A 137 -11.66 6.30 3.04
C LEU A 137 -12.19 6.75 4.39
N ASP A 138 -13.23 7.57 4.35
CA ASP A 138 -13.98 8.07 5.49
C ASP A 138 -15.19 7.18 5.76
N GLY A 139 -15.54 7.03 7.04
CA GLY A 139 -16.72 6.26 7.45
C GLY A 139 -16.50 4.75 7.45
N ILE A 140 -16.75 4.16 8.60
CA ILE A 140 -16.85 2.70 8.75
C ILE A 140 -18.31 2.30 8.55
N GLY A 141 -18.52 1.31 7.68
CA GLY A 141 -19.79 0.63 7.48
C GLY A 141 -20.26 -0.10 8.73
N LYS A 142 -21.52 -0.54 8.73
CA LYS A 142 -22.11 -1.27 9.87
C LYS A 142 -21.42 -2.61 10.14
N ASP A 143 -20.73 -3.15 9.15
CA ASP A 143 -19.92 -4.37 9.21
C ASP A 143 -18.51 -4.13 9.77
N GLY A 144 -18.18 -2.90 10.17
CA GLY A 144 -16.89 -2.57 10.78
C GLY A 144 -15.76 -2.32 9.78
N LEU A 145 -16.06 -2.24 8.48
CA LEU A 145 -15.08 -2.02 7.42
C LEU A 145 -15.21 -0.61 6.83
N TRP A 146 -14.12 -0.04 6.35
CA TRP A 146 -14.18 1.11 5.45
C TRP A 146 -14.49 0.63 4.04
N HIS A 147 -15.49 1.25 3.40
CA HIS A 147 -15.87 0.96 2.02
C HIS A 147 -15.74 2.19 1.15
N ARG A 148 -15.08 2.04 -0.01
CA ARG A 148 -15.06 3.10 -1.00
C ARG A 148 -14.86 2.55 -2.40
N ARG A 149 -15.80 2.80 -3.29
CA ARG A 149 -15.57 2.72 -4.73
C ARG A 149 -15.13 4.08 -5.26
N VAL A 150 -14.04 4.10 -6.03
CA VAL A 150 -13.47 5.34 -6.58
C VAL A 150 -12.76 5.06 -7.89
N ALA A 151 -12.79 6.03 -8.80
CA ALA A 151 -12.00 5.98 -10.02
C ALA A 151 -10.52 5.74 -9.68
N LYS A 152 -9.94 4.69 -10.26
CA LYS A 152 -8.55 4.31 -10.01
C LYS A 152 -7.63 5.44 -10.42
N ASN A 153 -7.81 5.94 -11.65
CA ASN A 153 -7.04 7.04 -12.22
C ASN A 153 -5.52 6.89 -12.00
N PHE A 154 -5.02 5.65 -12.09
CA PHE A 154 -3.63 5.32 -11.73
C PHE A 154 -3.15 4.06 -12.46
N TYR A 155 -1.96 4.16 -13.08
CA TYR A 155 -1.35 3.06 -13.81
C TYR A 155 -0.60 2.14 -12.85
N VAL A 156 -1.26 1.09 -12.39
CA VAL A 156 -0.65 0.10 -11.47
C VAL A 156 -0.06 -1.11 -12.18
N SER A 157 -0.55 -1.42 -13.39
CA SER A 157 -0.12 -2.59 -14.17
C SER A 157 -0.41 -2.37 -15.65
N PRO A 158 0.47 -2.83 -16.57
CA PRO A 158 0.19 -2.82 -18.00
C PRO A 158 -1.04 -3.63 -18.42
N PHE A 159 -1.56 -4.52 -17.56
CA PHE A 159 -2.75 -5.32 -17.86
C PHE A 159 -4.02 -4.79 -17.19
N SER A 160 -3.99 -3.59 -16.62
CA SER A 160 -5.11 -3.00 -15.87
C SER A 160 -5.36 -1.56 -16.32
N ASP A 161 -6.45 -1.32 -17.06
CA ASP A 161 -6.78 0.02 -17.60
C ASP A 161 -6.85 1.07 -16.48
N PRO A 162 -6.04 2.14 -16.52
CA PRO A 162 -6.07 3.21 -15.52
C PRO A 162 -7.45 3.82 -15.27
N GLY A 163 -8.35 3.79 -16.26
CA GLY A 163 -9.72 4.35 -16.19
C GLY A 163 -10.78 3.44 -15.54
N MET A 164 -10.38 2.31 -14.97
CA MET A 164 -11.26 1.45 -14.16
C MET A 164 -11.48 2.03 -12.74
N ASP A 165 -12.36 1.41 -11.97
CA ASP A 165 -12.59 1.76 -10.57
C ASP A 165 -11.87 0.79 -9.62
N PHE A 166 -11.38 1.32 -8.51
CA PHE A 166 -11.07 0.53 -7.33
C PHE A 166 -12.28 0.46 -6.40
N ASP A 167 -12.47 -0.70 -5.78
CA ASP A 167 -13.49 -0.95 -4.78
C ASP A 167 -12.82 -1.50 -3.52
N PHE A 168 -12.59 -0.60 -2.57
CA PHE A 168 -11.85 -0.87 -1.35
C PHE A 168 -12.79 -1.35 -0.24
N HIS A 169 -12.40 -2.42 0.43
CA HIS A 169 -12.98 -2.88 1.69
C HIS A 169 -11.84 -3.10 2.67
N ILE A 170 -11.69 -2.23 3.66
CA ILE A 170 -10.52 -2.22 4.55
C ILE A 170 -10.99 -2.47 5.98
N GLY A 171 -10.50 -3.52 6.61
CA GLY A 171 -10.75 -3.81 8.01
C GLY A 171 -9.72 -3.15 8.94
N LEU A 172 -10.07 -3.07 10.21
CA LEU A 172 -9.15 -2.61 11.25
C LEU A 172 -7.95 -3.55 11.37
N PRO A 173 -6.73 -3.02 11.59
CA PRO A 173 -5.53 -3.83 11.82
C PRO A 173 -5.51 -4.37 13.25
N GLU A 174 -6.37 -5.35 13.49
CA GLU A 174 -6.48 -6.13 14.73
C GLU A 174 -5.93 -7.56 14.52
N ASP A 175 -6.24 -8.52 15.40
CA ASP A 175 -5.67 -9.88 15.38
C ASP A 175 -5.73 -10.55 14.00
N SER A 176 -6.89 -10.44 13.33
CA SER A 176 -7.08 -10.85 11.93
C SER A 176 -7.37 -9.61 11.07
N TRP A 177 -6.36 -9.15 10.35
CA TRP A 177 -6.46 -8.02 9.44
C TRP A 177 -6.92 -8.48 8.04
N ARG A 178 -7.83 -7.72 7.43
CA ARG A 178 -8.39 -8.03 6.10
C ARG A 178 -8.51 -6.77 5.25
N VAL A 179 -8.05 -6.85 4.01
CA VAL A 179 -8.20 -5.79 3.01
C VAL A 179 -8.56 -6.42 1.67
N ASN A 180 -9.60 -5.89 1.03
CA ASN A 180 -9.92 -6.17 -0.36
C ASN A 180 -9.79 -4.90 -1.20
N ILE A 181 -9.16 -5.04 -2.36
CA ILE A 181 -9.03 -3.98 -3.37
C ILE A 181 -9.42 -4.59 -4.72
N ASP A 182 -10.72 -4.61 -4.97
CA ASP A 182 -11.26 -5.14 -6.21
C ASP A 182 -11.17 -4.07 -7.31
N VAL A 183 -11.07 -4.52 -8.56
CA VAL A 183 -11.08 -3.65 -9.75
C VAL A 183 -12.35 -3.92 -10.53
N TYR A 184 -13.06 -2.85 -10.87
CA TYR A 184 -14.31 -2.89 -11.62
C TYR A 184 -14.19 -2.11 -12.93
N ASP A 185 -14.85 -2.63 -13.95
CA ASP A 185 -15.19 -1.91 -15.17
C ASP A 185 -16.73 -1.73 -15.23
N PRO A 186 -17.27 -1.00 -16.22
CA PRO A 186 -18.72 -0.84 -16.36
C PRO A 186 -19.50 -2.15 -16.53
N SER A 187 -18.86 -3.24 -16.94
CA SER A 187 -19.45 -4.58 -17.09
C SER A 187 -19.36 -5.42 -15.80
N GLY A 188 -18.78 -4.88 -14.73
CA GLY A 188 -18.64 -5.52 -13.43
C GLY A 188 -17.19 -5.82 -13.05
N ARG A 189 -17.01 -6.79 -12.15
CA ARG A 189 -15.71 -7.07 -11.54
C ARG A 189 -14.72 -7.65 -12.55
N VAL A 190 -13.51 -7.09 -12.58
CA VAL A 190 -12.39 -7.49 -13.45
C VAL A 190 -11.33 -8.27 -12.67
N MET A 191 -11.05 -7.84 -11.44
CA MET A 191 -10.01 -8.41 -10.61
C MET A 191 -10.41 -8.32 -9.14
N LEU A 192 -10.05 -9.36 -8.39
CA LEU A 192 -10.10 -9.37 -6.94
C LEU A 192 -8.68 -9.32 -6.41
N THR A 193 -8.47 -8.51 -5.38
CA THR A 193 -7.25 -8.55 -4.58
C THR A 193 -7.65 -8.66 -3.13
N ALA A 194 -7.15 -9.67 -2.43
CA ALA A 194 -7.40 -9.90 -1.02
C ALA A 194 -6.08 -10.02 -0.27
N MET A 195 -5.98 -9.33 0.85
CA MET A 195 -4.90 -9.46 1.82
C MET A 195 -5.52 -9.90 3.13
N HIS A 196 -5.02 -11.00 3.67
CA HIS A 196 -5.39 -11.49 4.98
C HIS A 196 -4.12 -11.63 5.82
N GLY A 197 -4.04 -10.84 6.88
CA GLY A 197 -2.91 -10.76 7.77
C GLY A 197 -3.23 -11.31 9.16
N GLU A 198 -2.39 -12.20 9.65
CA GLU A 198 -2.44 -12.68 11.03
C GLU A 198 -1.44 -11.90 11.88
N GLN A 199 -1.91 -11.31 12.97
CA GLN A 199 -1.06 -10.52 13.85
C GLN A 199 -0.06 -11.41 14.60
N ARG A 200 1.16 -10.91 14.73
CA ARG A 200 2.26 -11.48 15.49
C ARG A 200 2.93 -10.36 16.27
N THR A 201 3.27 -10.62 17.53
CA THR A 201 4.02 -9.68 18.37
C THR A 201 5.31 -9.23 17.68
N LEU A 202 5.63 -7.94 17.71
CA LEU A 202 6.90 -7.45 17.22
C LEU A 202 7.99 -7.72 18.27
N THR A 203 8.91 -8.64 17.97
CA THR A 203 10.10 -8.91 18.78
C THR A 203 11.34 -8.97 17.89
N SER A 204 12.51 -8.65 18.43
CA SER A 204 13.77 -8.70 17.69
C SER A 204 14.06 -10.09 17.11
N ALA A 205 13.80 -11.14 17.89
CA ALA A 205 13.97 -12.52 17.45
C ALA A 205 13.04 -12.88 16.29
N ARG A 206 11.76 -12.48 16.35
CA ARG A 206 10.79 -12.78 15.30
C ARG A 206 11.07 -12.00 14.02
N LEU A 207 11.41 -10.72 14.14
CA LEU A 207 11.77 -9.91 12.98
C LEU A 207 13.03 -10.45 12.30
N PHE A 208 14.05 -10.83 13.07
CA PHE A 208 15.24 -11.48 12.53
C PHE A 208 14.91 -12.81 11.84
N TRP A 209 14.05 -13.65 12.45
CA TRP A 209 13.56 -14.88 11.82
C TRP A 209 12.87 -14.63 10.48
N TYR A 210 12.13 -13.53 10.33
CA TYR A 210 11.46 -13.19 9.07
C TYR A 210 12.43 -12.86 7.94
N ALA A 211 13.68 -12.47 8.23
CA ALA A 211 14.70 -12.34 7.20
C ALA A 211 15.03 -13.68 6.53
N PHE A 212 14.93 -14.79 7.28
CA PHE A 212 15.15 -16.15 6.77
C PHE A 212 13.88 -16.79 6.21
N LYS A 213 12.72 -16.56 6.84
CA LYS A 213 11.44 -17.08 6.37
C LYS A 213 11.00 -16.43 5.05
N TYR A 214 11.29 -15.14 4.88
CA TYR A 214 10.95 -14.36 3.70
C TYR A 214 12.21 -13.76 3.07
N PRO A 215 13.16 -14.61 2.62
CA PRO A 215 14.41 -14.11 2.07
C PRO A 215 14.09 -13.33 0.81
N ALA A 216 14.80 -12.21 0.63
CA ALA A 216 14.66 -11.37 -0.55
C ALA A 216 13.22 -10.90 -0.80
N LEU A 217 12.44 -10.59 0.26
CA LEU A 217 11.02 -10.21 0.18
C LEU A 217 10.70 -9.23 -0.97
N SER A 218 11.41 -8.11 -1.06
CA SER A 218 11.19 -7.13 -2.11
C SER A 218 11.53 -7.65 -3.51
N LEU A 219 12.61 -8.43 -3.65
CA LEU A 219 12.97 -9.09 -4.93
C LEU A 219 11.93 -10.14 -5.32
N LYS A 220 11.39 -10.90 -4.36
CA LYS A 220 10.29 -11.85 -4.58
C LYS A 220 9.05 -11.14 -5.09
N ILE A 221 8.66 -10.02 -4.46
CA ILE A 221 7.49 -9.22 -4.91
C ILE A 221 7.70 -8.75 -6.35
N ILE A 222 8.85 -8.17 -6.66
CA ILE A 222 9.14 -7.68 -8.02
C ILE A 222 9.21 -8.83 -9.02
N GLY A 223 9.86 -9.94 -8.67
CA GLY A 223 9.94 -11.14 -9.49
C GLY A 223 8.56 -11.70 -9.81
N LEU A 224 7.68 -11.78 -8.81
CA LEU A 224 6.28 -12.19 -8.99
C LEU A 224 5.53 -11.23 -9.91
N ILE A 225 5.69 -9.91 -9.75
CA ILE A 225 5.05 -8.92 -10.63
C ILE A 225 5.45 -9.16 -12.10
N HIS A 226 6.74 -9.34 -12.38
CA HIS A 226 7.24 -9.56 -13.74
C HIS A 226 6.85 -10.94 -14.29
N TRP A 227 6.90 -11.99 -13.45
CA TRP A 227 6.49 -13.34 -13.83
C TRP A 227 5.01 -13.40 -14.21
N HIS A 228 4.14 -12.85 -13.36
CA HIS A 228 2.71 -12.83 -13.64
C HIS A 228 2.36 -11.89 -14.81
N ALA A 229 3.11 -10.80 -15.00
CA ALA A 229 3.01 -9.97 -16.19
C ALA A 229 3.34 -10.76 -17.47
N LEU A 230 4.41 -11.57 -17.48
CA LEU A 230 4.76 -12.44 -18.60
C LEU A 230 3.67 -13.48 -18.87
N LEU A 231 3.13 -14.12 -17.84
CA LEU A 231 2.04 -15.09 -17.99
C LEU A 231 0.77 -14.45 -18.56
N LEU A 232 0.44 -13.22 -18.16
CA LEU A 232 -0.70 -12.47 -18.72
C LEU A 232 -0.47 -12.09 -20.18
N TRP A 233 0.75 -11.70 -20.52
CA TRP A 233 1.16 -11.42 -21.90
C TRP A 233 1.03 -12.66 -22.79
N LEU A 234 1.54 -13.82 -22.34
CA LEU A 234 1.39 -15.11 -23.05
C LEU A 234 -0.09 -15.50 -23.21
N LYS A 235 -0.92 -15.17 -22.21
CA LYS A 235 -2.37 -15.33 -22.28
C LYS A 235 -3.04 -14.31 -23.21
N LYS A 236 -2.32 -13.37 -23.84
CA LYS A 236 -2.89 -12.31 -24.70
C LYS A 236 -3.94 -11.46 -23.96
N VAL A 237 -3.70 -11.16 -22.69
CA VAL A 237 -4.51 -10.17 -21.96
C VAL A 237 -4.20 -8.78 -22.54
N PRO A 238 -5.21 -7.89 -22.71
CA PRO A 238 -4.97 -6.55 -23.25
C PRO A 238 -3.87 -5.82 -22.49
N TYR A 239 -2.92 -5.30 -23.25
CA TYR A 239 -1.76 -4.56 -22.77
C TYR A 239 -1.98 -3.07 -23.05
N PHE A 240 -1.87 -2.27 -22.00
CA PHE A 240 -1.96 -0.82 -22.05
C PHE A 240 -0.56 -0.25 -21.93
N ARG A 241 -0.12 0.57 -22.90
CA ARG A 241 1.13 1.32 -22.74
C ARG A 241 0.94 2.41 -21.69
N LYS A 242 2.01 2.70 -20.93
CA LYS A 242 2.00 3.75 -19.89
C LYS A 242 1.53 5.12 -20.40
N ASN A 243 1.87 5.48 -21.64
CA ASN A 243 1.47 6.74 -22.28
C ASN A 243 0.16 6.68 -23.08
N GLN A 244 -0.56 5.54 -23.08
CA GLN A 244 -1.78 5.38 -23.90
C GLN A 244 -3.02 6.02 -23.26
N ARG A 245 -3.06 6.08 -21.93
CA ARG A 245 -4.23 6.50 -21.13
C ARG A 245 -3.83 7.60 -20.16
N LEU A 246 -3.26 8.70 -20.65
CA LEU A 246 -2.76 9.80 -19.81
C LEU A 246 -3.90 10.55 -19.11
N GLU A 247 -5.05 10.66 -19.78
CA GLU A 247 -6.29 11.25 -19.27
C GLU A 247 -6.84 10.53 -18.02
N ALA A 248 -6.51 9.25 -17.86
CA ALA A 248 -6.91 8.42 -16.74
C ALA A 248 -5.76 8.21 -15.73
N GLN A 249 -4.79 9.12 -15.68
CA GLN A 249 -3.66 9.09 -14.74
C GLN A 249 -3.55 10.45 -14.05
N LEU A 250 -4.46 10.68 -13.11
CA LEU A 250 -4.68 11.97 -12.44
C LEU A 250 -4.13 11.94 -11.01
N ASP A 251 -3.72 13.11 -10.49
CA ASP A 251 -3.27 13.30 -9.10
C ASP A 251 -2.15 12.34 -8.67
N VAL A 252 -1.26 12.03 -9.61
CA VAL A 252 -0.14 11.11 -9.40
C VAL A 252 1.02 11.85 -8.74
N MET A 253 1.43 11.38 -7.56
CA MET A 253 2.65 11.83 -6.91
C MET A 253 3.87 11.17 -7.55
N ARG A 254 4.98 11.92 -7.61
CA ARG A 254 6.25 11.49 -8.21
C ARG A 254 6.07 10.99 -9.65
N PRO A 255 5.41 11.76 -10.54
CA PRO A 255 5.05 11.28 -11.87
C PRO A 255 6.28 10.92 -12.69
N HIS A 256 6.22 9.77 -13.36
CA HIS A 256 7.25 9.33 -14.29
C HIS A 256 7.36 10.32 -15.46
N THR A 257 8.53 10.40 -16.10
CA THR A 257 8.79 11.33 -17.21
C THR A 257 7.79 11.20 -18.36
N SER A 258 7.30 9.99 -18.62
CA SER A 258 6.25 9.72 -19.61
C SER A 258 4.90 10.41 -19.33
N LEU A 259 4.66 10.92 -18.12
CA LEU A 259 3.48 11.74 -17.79
C LEU A 259 3.76 13.25 -17.93
N LYS A 260 5.03 13.66 -17.98
CA LYS A 260 5.45 15.08 -18.02
C LYS A 260 5.35 15.72 -19.40
N GLU A 261 5.18 14.92 -20.45
CA GLU A 261 4.89 15.38 -21.83
C GLU A 261 3.55 16.14 -21.95
N ARG A 262 2.80 16.27 -20.84
CA ARG A 262 1.58 17.06 -20.72
C ARG A 262 1.78 18.51 -20.28
N LYS A 263 3.02 19.02 -20.21
CA LYS A 263 3.23 20.47 -20.04
C LYS A 263 3.23 21.14 -21.41
N PRO A 264 2.16 21.89 -21.79
CA PRO A 264 2.26 22.85 -22.87
C PRO A 264 3.30 23.92 -22.56
#